data_AF-A0A9D8NVB8-F1
#
_entry.id   AF-A0A9D8NVB8-F1
#
_cell.length_a   1.000
_cell.length_b   1.000
_cell.length_c   1.000
_cell.angle_alpha   90.00
_cell.angle_beta   90.00
_cell.angle_gamma   90.00
#
_symmetry.space_group_name_H-M   'P 1'
#
loop_
_entity.id
_entity.type
_entity.pdbx_description
1 polymer ?
#
loop_
_entity_poly.entity_id
_entity_poly.type
_entity_poly.pdbx_seq_one_letter_code
_entity_poly.pdbx_strand_id
1 'polypeptide(L)'
;MVSDEASSLASAWLRDAARPELDAALRAVFDEASREVDERRPICLAGGHCCRFAEYGHDLFVTGLETAWFLLRAGRPPERRDRSLPILASGACPWLDGRLCGARSARPLGCRTFFCDPRHAAWSTGLLERLHARIRSMHEEFGVVYRYGEWLRMLSLFADAGSTRRGTS
;
A
#
# COMPACT_ATOMS: atom_id res chain seq x y z
N MET A 1 13.26 -21.99 -1.78
CA MET A 1 12.92 -21.86 -0.35
C MET A 1 12.45 -20.46 0.02
N VAL A 2 13.29 -19.42 0.09
CA VAL A 2 12.83 -18.05 0.47
C VAL A 2 11.78 -17.49 -0.51
N SER A 3 11.95 -17.74 -1.80
CA SER A 3 10.98 -17.35 -2.84
C SER A 3 9.65 -18.10 -2.73
N ASP A 4 9.65 -19.36 -2.26
CA ASP A 4 8.43 -20.17 -2.10
C ASP A 4 7.58 -19.71 -0.91
N GLU A 5 8.23 -19.34 0.20
CA GLU A 5 7.54 -18.77 1.36
C GLU A 5 6.91 -17.41 1.02
N ALA A 6 7.66 -16.54 0.34
CA ALA A 6 7.17 -15.24 -0.11
C ALA A 6 5.97 -15.38 -1.06
N SER A 7 6.05 -16.31 -2.02
CA SER A 7 4.97 -16.60 -2.97
C SER A 7 3.71 -17.16 -2.28
N SER A 8 3.89 -18.06 -1.31
CA SER A 8 2.80 -18.60 -0.48
C SER A 8 2.10 -17.51 0.32
N LEU A 9 2.86 -16.62 0.94
CA LEU A 9 2.33 -15.54 1.76
C LEU A 9 1.60 -14.48 0.94
N ALA A 10 2.18 -14.05 -0.19
CA ALA A 10 1.52 -13.15 -1.13
C ALA A 10 0.19 -13.74 -1.64
N SER A 11 0.17 -15.04 -1.93
CA SER A 11 -1.04 -15.74 -2.35
C SER A 11 -2.09 -15.81 -1.24
N ALA A 12 -1.68 -15.99 0.03
CA ALA A 12 -2.58 -15.96 1.18
C ALA A 12 -3.22 -14.58 1.34
N TRP A 13 -2.42 -13.51 1.34
CA TRP A 13 -2.96 -12.14 1.45
C TRP A 13 -3.89 -11.77 0.30
N LEU A 14 -3.62 -12.22 -0.94
CA LEU A 14 -4.55 -12.00 -2.06
C LEU A 14 -5.90 -12.68 -1.83
N ARG A 15 -5.93 -13.90 -1.27
CA ARG A 15 -7.18 -14.57 -0.90
C ARG A 15 -7.88 -13.83 0.23
N ASP A 16 -7.16 -13.43 1.26
CA ASP A 16 -7.72 -12.73 2.40
C ASP A 16 -8.30 -11.36 2.01
N ALA A 17 -7.58 -10.57 1.21
CA ALA A 17 -8.02 -9.27 0.73
C ALA A 17 -9.23 -9.34 -0.23
N ALA A 18 -9.56 -10.52 -0.76
CA ALA A 18 -10.75 -10.77 -1.58
C ALA A 18 -11.98 -11.17 -0.74
N ARG A 19 -11.81 -11.47 0.55
CA ARG A 19 -12.94 -11.79 1.45
C ARG A 19 -13.80 -10.52 1.64
N PRO A 20 -15.14 -10.59 1.41
CA PRO A 20 -16.01 -9.41 1.49
C PRO A 20 -15.96 -8.68 2.83
N GLU A 21 -15.87 -9.42 3.94
CA GLU A 21 -15.79 -8.87 5.29
C GLU A 21 -14.50 -8.09 5.54
N LEU A 22 -13.36 -8.58 5.04
CA LEU A 22 -12.07 -7.88 5.13
C LEU A 22 -12.00 -6.68 4.20
N ASP A 23 -12.60 -6.76 2.99
CA ASP A 23 -12.72 -5.61 2.11
C ASP A 23 -13.52 -4.49 2.79
N ALA A 24 -14.70 -4.82 3.31
CA ALA A 24 -15.56 -3.86 3.98
C ALA A 24 -14.86 -3.22 5.18
N ALA A 25 -14.18 -4.02 6.00
CA ALA A 25 -13.45 -3.54 7.16
C ALA A 25 -12.29 -2.59 6.78
N LEU A 26 -11.49 -2.94 5.76
CA LEU A 26 -10.39 -2.06 5.30
C LEU A 26 -10.91 -0.76 4.69
N ARG A 27 -11.98 -0.83 3.88
CA ARG A 27 -12.63 0.37 3.33
C ARG A 27 -13.11 1.29 4.43
N ALA A 28 -13.74 0.75 5.47
CA ALA A 28 -14.21 1.56 6.59
C ALA A 28 -13.06 2.35 7.25
N VAL A 29 -11.88 1.74 7.41
CA VAL A 29 -10.68 2.42 7.91
C VAL A 29 -10.21 3.50 6.93
N PHE A 30 -10.15 3.22 5.63
CA PHE A 30 -9.72 4.19 4.62
C PHE A 30 -10.70 5.36 4.43
N ASP A 31 -11.99 5.10 4.56
CA ASP A 31 -13.05 6.10 4.49
C ASP A 31 -13.05 6.98 5.74
N GLU A 32 -12.70 6.43 6.90
CA GLU A 32 -12.46 7.21 8.12
C GLU A 32 -11.24 8.14 7.96
N ALA A 33 -10.11 7.61 7.47
CA ALA A 33 -8.93 8.43 7.16
C ALA A 33 -9.28 9.57 6.19
N SER A 34 -10.07 9.28 5.16
CA SER A 34 -10.46 10.26 4.15
C SER A 34 -11.37 11.34 4.74
N ARG A 35 -12.34 10.97 5.59
CA ARG A 35 -13.20 11.92 6.30
C ARG A 35 -12.41 12.86 7.22
N GLU A 36 -11.54 12.33 8.07
CA GLU A 36 -10.72 13.17 8.96
C GLU A 36 -9.79 14.11 8.16
N VAL A 37 -9.23 13.64 7.04
CA VAL A 37 -8.43 14.47 6.12
C VAL A 37 -9.25 15.58 5.48
N ASP A 38 -10.46 15.28 5.00
CA ASP A 38 -11.33 16.25 4.34
C ASP A 38 -11.84 17.33 5.32
N GLU A 39 -12.05 16.96 6.59
CA GLU A 39 -12.37 17.89 7.67
C GLU A 39 -11.20 18.81 7.99
N ARG A 40 -9.98 18.27 8.05
CA ARG A 40 -8.78 19.02 8.46
C ARG A 40 -8.17 19.86 7.34
N ARG A 41 -8.36 19.45 6.08
CA ARG A 41 -7.83 20.09 4.86
C ARG A 41 -6.32 20.43 4.92
N PRO A 42 -5.45 19.45 5.18
CA PRO A 42 -4.01 19.68 5.16
C PRO A 42 -3.53 20.08 3.77
N ILE A 43 -2.52 20.96 3.70
CA ILE A 43 -1.98 21.45 2.43
C ILE A 43 -0.95 20.46 1.88
N CYS A 44 -1.10 20.08 0.60
CA CYS A 44 -0.06 19.34 -0.10
C CYS A 44 1.01 20.30 -0.62
N LEU A 45 2.15 20.37 0.08
CA LEU A 45 3.29 21.20 -0.36
C LEU A 45 4.16 20.50 -1.41
N ALA A 46 4.16 19.16 -1.43
CA ALA A 46 4.96 18.39 -2.37
C ALA A 46 4.33 18.23 -3.75
N GLY A 47 3.16 18.84 -4.05
CA GLY A 47 2.60 18.85 -5.41
C GLY A 47 2.46 17.46 -6.07
N GLY A 48 2.17 16.41 -5.28
CA GLY A 48 2.07 15.03 -5.76
C GLY A 48 3.40 14.26 -5.89
N HIS A 49 4.53 14.86 -5.51
CA HIS A 49 5.85 14.25 -5.56
C HIS A 49 6.14 13.28 -4.40
N CYS A 50 5.24 13.12 -3.42
CA CYS A 50 5.45 12.26 -2.26
C CYS A 50 5.66 10.77 -2.60
N CYS A 51 5.26 10.34 -3.80
CA CYS A 51 5.49 8.98 -4.30
C CYS A 51 6.89 8.76 -4.91
N ARG A 52 7.75 9.79 -4.96
CA ARG A 52 9.17 9.71 -5.37
C ARG A 52 10.02 9.49 -4.12
N PHE A 53 9.89 8.31 -3.52
CA PHE A 53 10.44 7.95 -2.21
C PHE A 53 11.92 8.26 -2.07
N ALA A 54 12.76 7.75 -2.98
CA ALA A 54 14.21 7.96 -2.93
C ALA A 54 14.61 9.42 -3.15
N GLU A 55 13.91 10.16 -4.02
CA GLU A 55 14.21 11.55 -4.34
C GLU A 55 13.90 12.49 -3.16
N TYR A 56 12.84 12.21 -2.40
CA TYR A 56 12.37 13.05 -1.30
C TYR A 56 12.66 12.47 0.09
N GLY A 57 13.37 11.33 0.18
CA GLY A 57 13.69 10.66 1.44
C GLY A 57 12.45 10.25 2.23
N HIS A 58 11.42 9.76 1.53
CA HIS A 58 10.19 9.29 2.15
C HIS A 58 10.14 7.77 2.14
N ASP A 59 9.73 7.17 3.25
CA ASP A 59 9.42 5.75 3.30
C ASP A 59 7.92 5.57 3.55
N LEU A 60 7.30 4.72 2.75
CA LEU A 60 5.91 4.30 2.96
C LEU A 60 5.93 2.90 3.54
N PHE A 61 5.34 2.72 4.72
CA PHE A 61 5.16 1.40 5.30
C PHE A 61 3.70 0.96 5.20
N VAL A 62 3.50 -0.31 4.88
CA VAL A 62 2.18 -0.93 4.68
C VAL A 62 2.15 -2.33 5.26
N THR A 63 0.95 -2.81 5.55
CA THR A 63 0.75 -4.23 5.84
C THR A 63 0.68 -5.08 4.57
N GLY A 64 0.92 -6.39 4.70
CA GLY A 64 0.72 -7.34 3.60
C GLY A 64 -0.72 -7.36 3.09
N LEU A 65 -1.70 -7.20 4.00
CA LEU A 65 -3.11 -7.12 3.68
C LEU A 65 -3.44 -5.85 2.87
N GLU A 66 -2.94 -4.67 3.29
CA GLU A 66 -3.09 -3.43 2.53
C GLU A 66 -2.47 -3.54 1.13
N THR A 67 -1.29 -4.18 1.04
CA THR A 67 -0.61 -4.39 -0.25
C THR A 67 -1.46 -5.25 -1.18
N ALA A 68 -1.96 -6.39 -0.70
CA ALA A 68 -2.84 -7.25 -1.49
C ALA A 68 -4.13 -6.54 -1.90
N TRP A 69 -4.77 -5.83 -0.95
CA TRP A 69 -5.99 -5.07 -1.19
C TRP A 69 -5.79 -3.98 -2.25
N PHE A 70 -4.65 -3.28 -2.21
CA PHE A 70 -4.24 -2.31 -3.22
C PHE A 70 -4.11 -2.99 -4.58
N LEU A 71 -3.37 -4.09 -4.69
CA LEU A 71 -3.10 -4.74 -5.97
C LEU A 71 -4.37 -5.28 -6.65
N LEU A 72 -5.35 -5.74 -5.88
CA LEU A 72 -6.65 -6.19 -6.40
C LEU A 72 -7.48 -5.04 -7.01
N ARG A 73 -7.30 -3.79 -6.56
CA ARG A 73 -8.13 -2.63 -6.95
C ARG A 73 -7.44 -1.65 -7.88
N ALA A 74 -6.15 -1.42 -7.67
CA ALA A 74 -5.33 -0.54 -8.48
C ALA A 74 -5.03 -1.13 -9.87
N GLY A 75 -5.24 -2.44 -10.05
CA GLY A 75 -4.91 -3.14 -11.29
C GLY A 75 -3.40 -3.15 -11.55
N ARG A 76 -3.02 -3.12 -12.83
CA ARG A 76 -1.61 -3.00 -13.23
C ARG A 76 -1.19 -1.52 -13.22
N PRO A 77 0.10 -1.23 -12.98
CA PRO A 77 0.59 0.14 -13.15
C PRO A 77 0.34 0.65 -14.58
N PRO A 78 0.17 1.98 -14.76
CA PRO A 78 0.01 2.58 -16.09
C PRO A 78 1.28 2.37 -16.94
N GLU A 79 1.06 2.08 -18.22
CA GLU A 79 2.04 1.56 -19.20
C GLU A 79 2.58 0.16 -18.85
N ARG A 80 3.14 -0.55 -19.83
CA ARG A 80 3.70 -1.91 -19.69
C ARG A 80 4.96 -1.94 -18.80
N ARG A 81 4.87 -1.39 -17.60
CA ARG A 81 5.87 -1.46 -16.54
C ARG A 81 5.65 -2.79 -15.84
N ASP A 82 6.40 -3.78 -16.31
CA ASP A 82 6.52 -5.07 -15.65
C ASP A 82 6.76 -4.86 -14.15
N ARG A 83 6.21 -5.70 -13.27
CA ARG A 83 6.57 -5.67 -11.84
C ARG A 83 8.01 -6.17 -11.60
N SER A 84 8.84 -6.22 -12.64
CA SER A 84 10.21 -6.63 -12.55
C SER A 84 10.97 -5.73 -11.58
N LEU A 85 11.92 -6.36 -10.89
CA LEU A 85 12.83 -5.73 -9.93
C LEU A 85 13.40 -4.37 -10.37
N PRO A 86 13.69 -4.09 -11.66
CA PRO A 86 14.20 -2.78 -12.09
C PRO A 86 13.26 -1.59 -11.83
N ILE A 87 11.94 -1.78 -11.81
CA ILE A 87 11.00 -0.68 -11.53
C ILE A 87 10.91 -0.40 -10.02
N LEU A 88 11.01 -1.43 -9.18
CA LEU A 88 11.17 -1.26 -7.73
C LEU A 88 12.51 -0.59 -7.40
N ALA A 89 13.54 -0.77 -8.24
CA ALA A 89 14.84 -0.13 -8.07
C ALA A 89 14.84 1.39 -8.33
N SER A 90 13.80 1.93 -9.00
CA SER A 90 13.70 3.38 -9.25
C SER A 90 13.52 4.21 -7.99
N GLY A 91 13.10 3.59 -6.87
CA GLY A 91 12.78 4.30 -5.65
C GLY A 91 11.52 5.18 -5.75
N ALA A 92 10.65 4.94 -6.74
CA ALA A 92 9.35 5.60 -6.87
C ALA A 92 8.21 4.58 -6.95
N CYS A 93 7.01 4.99 -6.53
CA CYS A 93 5.83 4.14 -6.64
C CYS A 93 5.53 3.79 -8.11
N PRO A 94 5.32 2.51 -8.47
CA PRO A 94 5.04 2.12 -9.85
C PRO A 94 3.76 2.72 -10.45
N TRP A 95 2.84 3.20 -9.62
CA TRP A 95 1.60 3.87 -10.04
C TRP A 95 1.72 5.40 -10.13
N LEU A 96 2.92 5.95 -10.02
CA LEU A 96 3.15 7.38 -10.25
C LEU A 96 3.09 7.69 -11.75
N ASP A 97 2.11 8.48 -12.14
CA ASP A 97 1.96 9.02 -13.50
C ASP A 97 2.26 10.54 -13.47
N GLY A 98 3.50 10.88 -13.84
CA GLY A 98 4.03 12.24 -13.74
C GLY A 98 4.08 12.74 -12.28
N ARG A 99 3.01 13.44 -11.87
CA ARG A 99 2.79 13.98 -10.51
C ARG A 99 1.52 13.43 -9.86
N LEU A 100 0.79 12.55 -10.54
CA LEU A 100 -0.51 12.03 -10.08
C LEU A 100 -0.39 10.57 -9.70
N CYS A 101 -1.15 10.18 -8.68
CA CYS A 101 -1.30 8.77 -8.32
C CYS A 101 -2.34 8.11 -9.23
N GLY A 102 -1.91 7.20 -10.09
CA GLY A 102 -2.80 6.41 -10.95
C GLY A 102 -3.69 5.42 -10.20
N ALA A 103 -3.46 5.22 -8.89
CA ALA A 103 -4.21 4.32 -8.01
C ALA A 103 -4.86 5.06 -6.82
N ARG A 104 -5.30 6.31 -7.03
CA ARG A 104 -5.74 7.20 -5.94
C ARG A 104 -6.81 6.60 -5.01
N SER A 105 -7.77 5.86 -5.56
CA SER A 105 -8.85 5.21 -4.82
C SER A 105 -8.36 4.02 -3.98
N ALA A 106 -7.30 3.36 -4.42
CA ALA A 106 -6.76 2.17 -3.80
C ALA A 106 -5.64 2.44 -2.78
N ARG A 107 -5.25 3.70 -2.57
CA ARG A 107 -4.11 4.11 -1.72
C ARG A 107 -4.10 3.40 -0.35
N PRO A 108 -2.94 2.89 0.11
CA PRO A 108 -2.77 2.40 1.49
C PRO A 108 -2.95 3.52 2.51
N LEU A 109 -3.05 3.18 3.80
CA LEU A 109 -3.30 4.14 4.87
C LEU A 109 -2.23 5.24 4.91
N GLY A 110 -0.94 4.87 4.86
CA GLY A 110 0.16 5.84 4.88
C GLY A 110 0.10 6.87 3.75
N CYS A 111 -0.35 6.47 2.55
CA CYS A 111 -0.55 7.41 1.43
C CYS A 111 -1.75 8.35 1.61
N ARG A 112 -2.68 8.02 2.50
CA ARG A 112 -3.88 8.83 2.80
C ARG A 112 -3.60 9.84 3.90
N THR A 113 -2.77 9.46 4.85
CA THR A 113 -2.52 10.24 6.06
C THR A 113 -1.27 11.12 5.96
N PHE A 114 -0.34 10.84 5.03
CA PHE A 114 0.88 11.62 4.88
C PHE A 114 0.64 12.98 4.19
N PHE A 115 1.13 14.05 4.83
CA PHE A 115 1.15 15.41 4.28
C PHE A 115 2.46 16.10 4.64
N CYS A 116 3.01 16.87 3.68
CA CYS A 116 4.24 17.63 3.89
C CYS A 116 4.03 18.93 4.70
N ASP A 117 2.78 19.27 5.06
CA ASP A 117 2.48 20.44 5.88
C ASP A 117 2.85 20.18 7.35
N PRO A 118 3.90 20.85 7.88
CA PRO A 118 4.38 20.58 9.23
C PRO A 118 3.35 20.94 10.31
N ARG A 119 2.39 21.85 10.02
CA ARG A 119 1.33 22.24 10.96
C ARG A 119 0.38 21.09 11.30
N HIS A 120 0.35 20.07 10.44
CA HIS A 120 -0.52 18.91 10.57
C HIS A 120 0.27 17.62 10.89
N ALA A 121 1.59 17.68 11.06
CA ALA A 121 2.43 16.50 11.24
C ALA A 121 2.04 15.65 12.46
N ALA A 122 1.83 16.27 13.61
CA ALA A 122 1.44 15.55 14.84
C ALA A 122 0.06 14.88 14.70
N TRP A 123 -0.91 15.59 14.11
CA TRP A 123 -2.24 15.05 13.87
C TRP A 123 -2.21 13.90 12.85
N SER A 124 -1.47 14.07 11.75
CA SER A 124 -1.28 13.06 10.69
C SER A 124 -0.64 11.78 11.25
N THR A 125 0.37 11.93 12.11
CA THR A 125 1.01 10.82 12.82
C THR A 125 0.02 10.11 13.73
N GLY A 126 -0.72 10.86 14.57
CA GLY A 126 -1.73 10.27 15.44
C GLY A 126 -2.86 9.58 14.68
N LEU A 127 -3.28 10.13 13.53
CA LEU A 127 -4.27 9.49 12.66
C LEU A 127 -3.75 8.18 12.08
N LEU A 128 -2.51 8.18 11.56
CA LEU A 128 -1.85 6.98 11.07
C LEU A 128 -1.75 5.91 12.16
N GLU A 129 -1.27 6.25 13.35
CA GLU A 129 -1.09 5.31 14.46
C GLU A 129 -2.41 4.67 14.90
N ARG A 130 -3.45 5.49 15.12
CA ARG A 130 -4.78 4.99 15.53
C ARG A 130 -5.38 4.04 14.49
N LEU A 131 -5.35 4.42 13.22
CA LEU A 131 -5.95 3.62 12.16
C LEU A 131 -5.11 2.39 11.81
N HIS A 132 -3.79 2.49 11.91
CA HIS A 132 -2.89 1.34 11.76
C HIS A 132 -3.08 0.32 12.88
N ALA A 133 -3.30 0.76 14.12
CA ALA A 133 -3.63 -0.13 15.23
C ALA A 133 -4.91 -0.93 14.93
N ARG A 134 -5.92 -0.29 14.32
CA ARG A 134 -7.15 -0.97 13.89
C ARG A 134 -6.91 -1.98 12.77
N ILE A 135 -6.09 -1.65 11.76
CA ILE A 135 -5.69 -2.61 10.71
C ILE A 135 -4.94 -3.79 11.34
N ARG A 136 -4.05 -3.54 12.32
CA ARG A 136 -3.35 -4.59 13.04
C ARG A 136 -4.32 -5.50 13.80
N SER A 137 -5.32 -4.98 14.49
CA SER A 137 -6.35 -5.80 15.15
C SER A 137 -7.14 -6.65 14.15
N MET A 138 -7.39 -6.15 12.93
CA MET A 138 -8.02 -6.97 11.88
C MET A 138 -7.18 -8.19 11.51
N HIS A 139 -5.85 -8.09 11.51
CA HIS A 139 -5.01 -9.26 11.26
C HIS A 139 -5.22 -10.36 12.31
N GLU A 140 -5.39 -9.97 13.58
CA GLU A 140 -5.66 -10.90 14.67
C GLU A 140 -7.09 -11.47 14.57
N GLU A 141 -8.10 -10.61 14.38
CA GLU A 141 -9.51 -10.97 14.33
C GLU A 141 -9.85 -11.92 13.16
N PHE A 142 -9.31 -11.64 11.97
CA PHE A 142 -9.64 -12.39 10.76
C PHE A 142 -8.65 -13.53 10.44
N GLY A 143 -7.64 -13.74 11.30
CA GLY A 143 -6.60 -14.75 11.12
C GLY A 143 -5.67 -14.50 9.94
N VAL A 144 -5.42 -13.22 9.60
CA VAL A 144 -4.56 -12.83 8.47
C VAL A 144 -3.13 -12.64 8.95
N VAL A 145 -2.16 -13.28 8.29
CA VAL A 145 -0.74 -13.15 8.65
C VAL A 145 -0.30 -11.68 8.67
N TYR A 146 0.21 -11.21 9.80
CA TYR A 146 0.70 -9.83 9.93
C TYR A 146 2.16 -9.72 9.48
N ARG A 147 2.41 -8.85 8.49
CA ARG A 147 3.73 -8.29 8.20
C ARG A 147 3.56 -6.82 7.87
N TYR A 148 4.43 -6.00 8.43
CA TYR A 148 4.49 -4.55 8.20
C TYR A 148 5.87 -4.20 7.67
N GLY A 149 5.92 -3.54 6.52
CA GLY A 149 7.18 -3.29 5.83
C GLY A 149 7.09 -2.17 4.81
N GLU A 150 8.26 -1.77 4.32
CA GLU A 150 8.38 -0.72 3.30
C GLU A 150 7.68 -1.14 1.99
N TRP A 151 6.97 -0.21 1.37
CA TRP A 151 6.08 -0.39 0.24
C TRP A 151 6.70 -1.12 -0.95
N LEU A 152 7.85 -0.67 -1.45
CA LEU A 152 8.50 -1.29 -2.61
C LEU A 152 8.97 -2.71 -2.28
N ARG A 153 9.46 -2.96 -1.06
CA ARG A 153 9.76 -4.31 -0.57
C ARG A 153 8.52 -5.18 -0.46
N MET A 154 7.41 -4.64 0.04
CA MET A 154 6.16 -5.39 0.14
C MET A 154 5.61 -5.75 -1.23
N LEU A 155 5.70 -4.84 -2.21
CA LEU A 155 5.31 -5.11 -3.60
C LEU A 155 6.14 -6.23 -4.24
N SER A 156 7.44 -6.35 -3.92
CA SER A 156 8.31 -7.38 -4.51
C SER A 156 7.84 -8.79 -4.19
N LEU A 157 7.25 -9.00 -3.00
CA LEU A 157 6.70 -10.29 -2.58
C LEU A 157 5.58 -10.79 -3.52
N PHE A 158 4.88 -9.88 -4.19
CA PHE A 158 3.80 -10.20 -5.14
C PHE A 158 4.26 -10.27 -6.59
N ALA A 159 5.49 -9.85 -6.90
CA ALA A 159 6.08 -10.03 -8.22
C ALA A 159 6.50 -11.49 -8.42
N ASP A 160 7.11 -12.08 -7.39
CA ASP A 160 7.61 -13.46 -7.40
C ASP A 160 6.49 -14.51 -7.38
N ALA A 161 5.33 -14.18 -6.80
CA ALA A 161 4.15 -15.06 -6.83
C ALA A 161 3.55 -15.23 -8.25
N GLY A 162 3.81 -14.27 -9.15
CA GLY A 162 3.31 -14.26 -10.52
C GLY A 162 4.25 -14.93 -11.54
N SER A 163 5.53 -15.13 -11.20
CA SER A 163 6.52 -15.77 -12.07
C SER A 163 6.48 -17.31 -11.97
N THR A 164 6.06 -17.89 -10.85
CA THR A 164 5.99 -19.36 -10.69
C THR A 164 4.92 -20.04 -11.56
N ARG A 165 3.95 -19.31 -12.12
CA ARG A 165 2.90 -19.87 -13.01
C ARG A 165 3.28 -19.92 -14.50
N ARG A 166 4.50 -19.53 -14.88
CA ARG A 166 4.93 -19.42 -16.28
C ARG A 166 5.90 -20.53 -16.76
N GLY A 167 5.89 -21.69 -16.10
CA GLY A 167 6.80 -22.79 -16.42
C GLY A 167 6.17 -24.16 -16.28
N THR A 168 5.05 -24.42 -16.96
CA THR A 168 4.60 -25.77 -17.36
C THR A 168 3.47 -25.62 -18.36
N SER A 169 3.81 -25.62 -19.66
CA SER A 169 3.11 -26.27 -20.78
C SER A 169 3.69 -25.74 -22.09
#